data_AF-A0A090LJ02-F1
#
_entry.id   AF-A0A090LJ02-F1
#
_cell.length_a   1.000
_cell.length_b   1.000
_cell.length_c   1.000
_cell.angle_alpha   90.00
_cell.angle_beta   90.00
_cell.angle_gamma   90.00
#
_symmetry.space_group_name_H-M   'P 1'
#
loop_
_entity.id
_entity.type
_entity.pdbx_description
1 polymer ?
#
loop_
_entity_poly.entity_id
_entity_poly.type
_entity_poly.pdbx_seq_one_letter_code
_entity_poly.pdbx_strand_id
1 'polypeptide(L)'
;MCSRMPDVKLLVRSQQFMNDFRLAGMDGHYVINSTGHNVSAYSLGIEELEKYCYDEKVANFAHLLKIAANTLGSSQNCIENVDQELSKSTIFYIQITLSFIFLAVCIIGSIGNLLTVLVINKTKSLHNQTNYFLASLACSDFLLILVGVPFDLISIWHPRRHLNISYYCEITSTSISLFTFASILVIVSLTVERFLAICYPFSLRSIFDKRMALNVIYGTWIIALIPSIYIGMQFKIVSKDFCGFNREIEFFTDYNVQRLENETNTTLHDDGISKYRENIFGTCDFVRNDNSIINKYTFEIMLVVTFVIPVLFIVYCYVRILQTLSNISSYHVPISAKTSIISNGNFNESNGPKFNQSNQVVSNKNLDQIPINNGRKNIMTQKDSTVTVSTQLLTIHSGTDRILSNQRAQKVVMKMLITVTAVFFLCYLPYHIERLIVIHGKDFCDNSIWCRLLYPITGLLQYVSAMLNPFIYNLMSVRFRNGFRTIVRNIFGRVKGKQFKKKSCTGDELKGQKRKKLDI
;
A
#
# COMPACT_ATOMS: atom_id res chain seq x y z
N MET A 1 -3.39 16.68 -53.55
CA MET A 1 -3.53 15.31 -54.12
C MET A 1 -3.13 14.29 -53.05
N CYS A 2 -4.05 13.96 -52.13
CA CYS A 2 -3.91 12.75 -51.30
C CYS A 2 -4.52 11.60 -52.08
N SER A 3 -3.74 11.04 -53.00
CA SER A 3 -4.18 9.95 -53.85
C SER A 3 -3.76 8.64 -53.22
N ARG A 4 -4.72 8.00 -52.51
CA ARG A 4 -4.73 6.59 -52.08
C ARG A 4 -3.59 6.12 -51.17
N MET A 5 -3.95 5.56 -50.01
CA MET A 5 -3.13 4.53 -49.36
C MET A 5 -2.63 3.55 -50.44
N PRO A 6 -1.35 3.15 -50.47
CA PRO A 6 -1.01 1.92 -51.16
C PRO A 6 -1.87 0.84 -50.53
N ASP A 7 -2.80 0.29 -51.32
CA ASP A 7 -3.71 -0.77 -50.91
C ASP A 7 -2.84 -1.87 -50.27
N VAL A 8 -3.06 -2.23 -49.01
CA VAL A 8 -2.28 -3.27 -48.32
C VAL A 8 -2.30 -4.57 -49.16
N LYS A 9 -3.37 -4.77 -49.94
CA LYS A 9 -3.52 -5.82 -50.95
C LYS A 9 -2.49 -5.77 -52.09
N LEU A 10 -2.01 -4.59 -52.48
CA LEU A 10 -0.95 -4.39 -53.48
C LEU A 10 0.44 -4.71 -52.89
N LEU A 11 0.64 -4.42 -51.59
CA LEU A 11 1.87 -4.71 -50.86
C LEU A 11 2.05 -6.22 -50.62
N VAL A 12 0.96 -6.89 -50.22
CA VAL A 12 0.83 -8.36 -50.15
C VAL A 12 1.12 -9.00 -51.50
N ARG A 13 0.89 -8.31 -52.61
CA ARG A 13 1.17 -8.81 -53.97
C ARG A 13 2.58 -8.52 -54.47
N SER A 14 3.45 -7.86 -53.68
CA SER A 14 4.85 -7.72 -54.07
C SER A 14 5.56 -9.07 -54.03
N GLN A 15 6.34 -9.37 -55.07
CA GLN A 15 6.92 -10.68 -55.29
C GLN A 15 7.96 -11.04 -54.20
N GLN A 16 8.61 -10.02 -53.62
CA GLN A 16 9.52 -10.16 -52.48
C GLN A 16 8.77 -10.59 -51.21
N PHE A 17 7.69 -9.90 -50.86
CA PHE A 17 6.87 -10.22 -49.68
C PHE A 17 6.23 -11.61 -49.76
N MET A 18 5.75 -11.99 -50.95
CA MET A 18 5.18 -13.32 -51.20
C MET A 18 6.22 -14.46 -51.08
N ASN A 19 7.48 -14.20 -51.41
CA ASN A 19 8.56 -15.20 -51.26
C ASN A 19 8.96 -15.40 -49.80
N ASP A 20 9.11 -14.32 -49.03
CA ASP A 20 9.36 -14.39 -47.58
C ASP A 20 8.21 -15.12 -46.84
N PHE A 21 6.98 -14.86 -47.28
CA PHE A 21 5.76 -15.45 -46.74
C PHE A 21 5.62 -16.95 -47.04
N ARG A 22 6.04 -17.38 -48.23
CA ARG A 22 6.16 -18.81 -48.59
C ARG A 22 7.17 -19.55 -47.74
N LEU A 23 8.34 -18.93 -47.51
CA LEU A 23 9.41 -19.50 -46.69
C LEU A 23 8.98 -19.66 -45.22
N ALA A 24 8.08 -18.81 -44.73
CA ALA A 24 7.47 -18.91 -43.40
C ALA A 24 6.31 -19.94 -43.29
N GLY A 25 5.94 -20.62 -44.39
CA GLY A 25 4.91 -21.66 -44.38
C GLY A 25 3.46 -21.16 -44.22
N MET A 26 3.19 -19.90 -44.58
CA MET A 26 1.89 -19.26 -44.33
C MET A 26 0.91 -19.25 -45.51
N ASP A 27 1.35 -19.70 -46.69
CA ASP A 27 0.54 -19.82 -47.93
C ASP A 27 -0.71 -20.71 -47.81
N GLY A 28 -0.80 -21.53 -46.76
CA GLY A 28 -1.90 -22.49 -46.53
C GLY A 28 -2.72 -22.24 -45.27
N HIS A 29 -2.57 -21.12 -44.57
CA HIS A 29 -3.30 -20.90 -43.32
C HIS A 29 -4.71 -20.35 -43.55
N TYR A 30 -5.71 -21.07 -43.03
CA TYR A 30 -7.12 -20.68 -43.06
C TYR A 30 -7.62 -20.41 -41.65
N VAL A 31 -8.50 -19.43 -41.51
CA VAL A 31 -9.23 -19.13 -40.28
C VAL A 31 -10.73 -19.17 -40.57
N ILE A 32 -11.52 -19.50 -39.56
CA ILE A 32 -12.97 -19.57 -39.69
C ILE A 32 -13.53 -18.16 -39.46
N ASN A 33 -14.15 -17.57 -40.47
CA ASN A 33 -14.70 -16.23 -40.35
C ASN A 33 -15.95 -16.17 -39.47
N SER A 34 -16.44 -14.96 -39.15
CA SER A 34 -17.67 -14.75 -38.36
C SER A 34 -18.93 -15.38 -38.97
N THR A 35 -18.90 -15.71 -40.26
CA THR A 35 -19.97 -16.43 -40.98
C THR A 35 -19.74 -17.94 -41.05
N GLY A 36 -18.72 -18.48 -40.39
CA GLY A 36 -18.43 -19.92 -40.31
C GLY A 36 -17.68 -20.51 -41.52
N HIS A 37 -17.17 -19.67 -42.43
CA HIS A 37 -16.45 -20.11 -43.62
C HIS A 37 -14.94 -20.10 -43.41
N ASN A 38 -14.23 -21.10 -43.95
CA ASN A 38 -12.78 -21.09 -44.03
C ASN A 38 -12.33 -20.02 -45.02
N VAL A 39 -11.75 -18.95 -44.50
CA VAL A 39 -11.17 -17.86 -45.29
C VAL A 39 -9.67 -17.87 -45.06
N SER A 40 -8.91 -17.64 -46.11
CA SER A 40 -7.46 -17.59 -45.93
C SER A 40 -7.07 -16.31 -45.20
N ALA A 41 -6.18 -16.43 -44.21
CA ALA A 41 -5.70 -15.30 -43.43
C ALA A 41 -5.08 -14.20 -44.34
N TYR A 42 -4.49 -14.57 -45.48
CA TYR A 42 -3.93 -13.60 -46.45
C TYR A 42 -4.97 -12.65 -47.04
N SER A 43 -6.23 -13.07 -47.12
CA SER A 43 -7.30 -12.34 -47.80
C SER A 43 -8.02 -11.34 -46.89
N LEU A 44 -7.74 -11.41 -45.59
CA LEU A 44 -8.33 -10.58 -44.56
C LEU A 44 -7.57 -9.26 -44.43
N GLY A 45 -8.29 -8.18 -44.11
CA GLY A 45 -7.69 -6.89 -43.78
C GLY A 45 -7.03 -6.91 -42.39
N ILE A 46 -6.21 -5.90 -42.10
CA ILE A 46 -5.55 -5.73 -40.79
C ILE A 46 -6.56 -5.73 -39.63
N GLU A 47 -7.64 -4.94 -39.71
CA GLU A 47 -8.66 -4.91 -38.65
C GLU A 47 -9.39 -6.25 -38.44
N GLU A 48 -9.44 -7.09 -39.46
CA GLU A 48 -10.11 -8.39 -39.39
C GLU A 48 -9.18 -9.49 -38.87
N LEU A 49 -7.86 -9.38 -39.14
CA LEU A 49 -6.82 -10.24 -38.60
C LEU A 49 -6.70 -10.14 -37.08
N GLU A 50 -6.99 -8.98 -36.50
CA GLU A 50 -6.95 -8.76 -35.05
C GLU A 50 -7.88 -9.71 -34.28
N LYS A 51 -9.00 -10.11 -34.90
CA LYS A 51 -9.96 -11.08 -34.32
C LYS A 51 -9.42 -12.49 -34.21
N TYR A 52 -8.36 -12.81 -34.95
CA TYR A 52 -7.71 -14.13 -34.99
C TYR A 52 -6.38 -14.15 -34.25
N CYS A 53 -6.09 -13.14 -33.44
CA CYS A 53 -4.87 -13.03 -32.66
C CYS A 53 -4.67 -14.11 -31.57
N TYR A 54 -5.64 -15.01 -31.39
CA TYR A 54 -5.46 -16.23 -30.60
C TYR A 54 -4.62 -17.30 -31.33
N ASP A 55 -4.49 -17.18 -32.66
CA ASP A 55 -3.65 -18.04 -33.48
C ASP A 55 -2.27 -17.39 -33.65
N GLU A 56 -1.23 -18.06 -33.14
CA GLU A 56 0.15 -17.57 -33.13
C GLU A 56 0.67 -17.23 -34.54
N LYS A 57 0.26 -18.00 -35.56
CA LYS A 57 0.71 -17.77 -36.94
C LYS A 57 0.02 -16.56 -37.56
N VAL A 58 -1.25 -16.35 -37.23
CA VAL A 58 -2.00 -15.16 -37.69
C VAL A 58 -1.47 -13.90 -37.02
N ALA A 59 -1.15 -13.95 -35.73
CA ALA A 59 -0.52 -12.86 -35.00
C ALA A 59 0.83 -12.46 -35.62
N ASN A 60 1.69 -13.45 -35.92
CA ASN A 60 2.99 -13.24 -36.57
C ASN A 60 2.83 -12.67 -37.99
N PHE A 61 1.88 -13.18 -38.78
CA PHE A 61 1.57 -12.65 -40.12
C PHE A 61 1.18 -11.18 -40.09
N ALA A 62 0.26 -10.85 -39.21
CA ALA A 62 -0.29 -9.52 -39.15
C ALA A 62 0.73 -8.50 -38.60
N HIS A 63 1.63 -8.95 -37.73
CA HIS A 63 2.81 -8.19 -37.32
C HIS A 63 3.73 -7.84 -38.48
N LEU A 64 4.02 -8.82 -39.36
CA LEU A 64 4.84 -8.60 -40.55
C LEU A 64 4.20 -7.60 -41.52
N LEU A 65 2.88 -7.69 -41.72
CA LEU A 65 2.13 -6.73 -42.52
C LEU A 65 2.23 -5.31 -41.97
N LYS A 66 2.15 -5.13 -40.65
CA LYS A 66 2.25 -3.82 -39.99
C LYS A 66 3.64 -3.21 -40.15
N ILE A 67 4.72 -4.00 -40.03
CA ILE A 67 6.09 -3.52 -40.27
C ILE A 67 6.23 -3.08 -41.73
N ALA A 68 5.83 -3.93 -42.69
CA ALA A 68 5.94 -3.63 -44.11
C ALA A 68 5.19 -2.35 -44.50
N ALA A 69 4.00 -2.13 -43.92
CA ALA A 69 3.22 -0.91 -44.12
C ALA A 69 3.93 0.37 -43.59
N ASN A 70 4.66 0.26 -42.47
CA ASN A 70 5.39 1.39 -41.88
C ASN A 70 6.68 1.74 -42.63
N THR A 71 7.42 0.74 -43.13
CA THR A 71 8.69 0.96 -43.86
C THR A 71 8.49 1.65 -45.21
N LEU A 72 7.31 1.51 -45.82
CA LEU A 72 6.97 2.05 -47.14
C LEU A 72 6.36 3.47 -47.10
N GLY A 73 6.35 4.14 -45.94
CA GLY A 73 6.12 5.58 -45.86
C GLY A 73 4.73 6.04 -46.30
N SER A 74 3.66 5.34 -45.89
CA SER A 74 2.30 5.87 -46.06
C SER A 74 1.91 6.80 -44.91
N SER A 75 1.62 8.05 -45.29
CA SER A 75 1.24 9.18 -44.45
C SER A 75 0.24 8.84 -43.33
N GLN A 76 0.72 8.79 -42.09
CA GLN A 76 -0.10 8.95 -40.89
C GLN A 76 -0.46 10.44 -40.63
N ASN A 77 0.03 11.36 -41.46
CA ASN A 77 -0.06 12.82 -41.25
C ASN A 77 -1.34 13.48 -41.79
N CYS A 78 -2.27 12.75 -42.42
CA CYS A 78 -3.36 13.38 -43.19
C CYS A 78 -4.77 13.32 -42.58
N ILE A 79 -4.97 12.76 -41.38
CA ILE A 79 -6.29 12.74 -40.70
C ILE A 79 -6.25 13.47 -39.33
N GLU A 80 -5.07 13.83 -38.83
CA GLU A 80 -4.89 14.17 -37.41
C GLU A 80 -5.12 15.65 -37.02
N ASN A 81 -5.26 16.59 -37.95
CA ASN A 81 -4.83 17.97 -37.66
C ASN A 81 -5.85 18.93 -36.99
N VAL A 82 -7.08 18.51 -36.65
CA VAL A 82 -8.02 19.42 -35.93
C VAL A 82 -8.50 18.82 -34.60
N ASP A 83 -8.90 17.55 -34.57
CA ASP A 83 -9.32 16.89 -33.32
C ASP A 83 -8.14 16.49 -32.42
N GLN A 84 -6.94 16.27 -32.96
CA GLN A 84 -5.77 15.96 -32.12
C GLN A 84 -5.12 17.18 -31.49
N GLU A 85 -5.20 18.37 -32.08
CA GLU A 85 -4.62 19.59 -31.50
C GLU A 85 -5.31 19.93 -30.16
N LEU A 86 -6.67 19.91 -30.15
CA LEU A 86 -7.46 20.16 -28.95
C LEU A 86 -7.28 19.06 -27.89
N SER A 87 -7.13 17.80 -28.33
CA SER A 87 -6.82 16.65 -27.46
C SER A 87 -5.42 16.73 -26.85
N LYS A 88 -4.40 17.15 -27.62
CA LYS A 88 -3.01 17.32 -27.15
C LYS A 88 -2.90 18.41 -26.09
N SER A 89 -3.52 19.57 -26.29
CA SER A 89 -3.54 20.64 -25.27
C SER A 89 -4.24 20.20 -23.98
N THR A 90 -5.37 19.50 -24.10
CA THR A 90 -6.11 18.99 -22.93
C THR A 90 -5.29 17.96 -22.14
N ILE A 91 -4.66 17.01 -22.83
CA ILE A 91 -3.76 16.02 -22.21
C ILE A 91 -2.62 16.71 -21.47
N PHE A 92 -2.02 17.74 -22.08
CA PHE A 92 -0.93 18.50 -21.47
C PHE A 92 -1.33 19.18 -20.15
N TYR A 93 -2.50 19.85 -20.11
CA TYR A 93 -3.01 20.45 -18.86
C TYR A 93 -3.33 19.40 -17.79
N ILE A 94 -3.84 18.23 -18.19
CA ILE A 94 -4.09 17.12 -17.26
C ILE A 94 -2.77 16.59 -16.69
N GLN A 95 -1.73 16.39 -17.54
CA GLN A 95 -0.41 15.96 -17.09
C GLN A 95 0.20 16.94 -16.09
N ILE A 96 0.12 18.25 -16.35
CA ILE A 96 0.57 19.28 -15.40
C ILE A 96 -0.19 19.19 -14.07
N THR A 97 -1.52 19.10 -14.14
CA THR A 97 -2.37 19.03 -12.94
C THR A 97 -2.04 17.80 -12.10
N LEU A 98 -1.96 16.62 -12.73
CA LEU A 98 -1.55 15.39 -12.08
C LEU A 98 -0.15 15.54 -11.48
N SER A 99 0.80 16.14 -12.20
CA SER A 99 2.16 16.32 -11.70
C SER A 99 2.21 17.13 -10.40
N PHE A 100 1.45 18.21 -10.32
CA PHE A 100 1.33 18.99 -9.07
C PHE A 100 0.75 18.16 -7.93
N ILE A 101 -0.27 17.34 -8.20
CA ILE A 101 -0.91 16.49 -7.18
C ILE A 101 0.06 15.40 -6.71
N PHE A 102 0.75 14.71 -7.63
CA PHE A 102 1.78 13.72 -7.30
C PHE A 102 2.92 14.33 -6.47
N LEU A 103 3.41 15.51 -6.85
CA LEU A 103 4.45 16.21 -6.08
C LEU A 103 3.96 16.62 -4.68
N ALA A 104 2.72 17.09 -4.54
CA ALA A 104 2.13 17.40 -3.25
C ALA A 104 2.04 16.15 -2.35
N VAL A 105 1.54 15.04 -2.90
CA VAL A 105 1.49 13.73 -2.21
C VAL A 105 2.88 13.28 -1.81
N CYS A 106 3.87 13.43 -2.69
CA CYS A 106 5.25 13.06 -2.42
C CYS A 106 5.84 13.85 -1.24
N ILE A 107 5.70 15.18 -1.25
CA ILE A 107 6.24 16.04 -0.19
C ILE A 107 5.52 15.77 1.13
N ILE A 108 4.19 15.80 1.14
CA ILE A 108 3.39 15.64 2.35
C ILE A 108 3.59 14.24 2.93
N GLY A 109 3.51 13.21 2.10
CA GLY A 109 3.63 11.82 2.51
C GLY A 109 5.02 11.47 2.99
N SER A 110 6.07 11.92 2.30
CA SER A 110 7.46 11.69 2.73
C SER A 110 7.75 12.35 4.07
N ILE A 111 7.36 13.63 4.24
CA ILE A 111 7.56 14.35 5.50
C ILE A 111 6.76 13.68 6.63
N GLY A 112 5.48 13.36 6.41
CA GLY A 112 4.61 12.78 7.43
C GLY A 112 5.08 11.40 7.90
N ASN A 113 5.47 10.52 6.98
CA ASN A 113 5.92 9.17 7.31
C ASN A 113 7.30 9.19 7.97
N LEU A 114 8.23 10.02 7.51
CA LEU A 114 9.51 10.23 8.20
C LEU A 114 9.31 10.76 9.62
N LEU A 115 8.42 11.74 9.81
CA LEU A 115 8.09 12.26 11.13
C LEU A 115 7.46 11.19 12.03
N THR A 116 6.62 10.31 11.49
CA THR A 116 6.03 9.19 12.23
C THR A 116 7.10 8.26 12.79
N VAL A 117 8.08 7.87 11.96
CA VAL A 117 9.24 7.07 12.39
C VAL A 117 10.05 7.80 13.47
N LEU A 118 10.32 9.09 13.28
CA LEU A 118 11.07 9.90 14.25
C LEU A 118 10.33 10.04 15.60
N VAL A 119 9.02 10.26 15.59
CA VAL A 119 8.17 10.35 16.80
C VAL A 119 8.27 9.08 17.63
N ILE A 120 8.14 7.92 16.98
CA ILE A 120 8.21 6.62 17.64
C ILE A 120 9.62 6.39 18.18
N ASN A 121 10.66 6.65 17.40
CA ASN A 121 12.04 6.43 17.81
C ASN A 121 12.49 7.31 18.98
N LYS A 122 12.10 8.59 19.01
CA LYS A 122 12.52 9.54 20.05
C LYS A 122 11.68 9.51 21.32
N THR A 123 10.46 8.97 21.27
CA THR A 123 9.51 9.02 22.40
C THR A 123 9.45 7.66 23.11
N LYS A 124 10.17 7.49 24.22
CA LYS A 124 10.22 6.21 24.95
C LYS A 124 8.84 5.66 25.36
N SER A 125 7.88 6.52 25.68
CA SER A 125 6.51 6.10 26.04
C SER A 125 5.73 5.50 24.86
N LEU A 126 6.23 5.62 23.63
CA LEU A 126 5.68 4.99 22.44
C LEU A 126 6.37 3.66 22.09
N HIS A 127 7.37 3.19 22.83
CA HIS A 127 8.06 1.93 22.52
C HIS A 127 7.25 0.70 22.97
N ASN A 128 6.26 0.34 22.15
CA ASN A 128 5.46 -0.87 22.29
C ASN A 128 5.31 -1.58 20.92
N GLN A 129 4.81 -2.81 20.93
CA GLN A 129 4.69 -3.67 19.74
C GLN A 129 3.94 -3.00 18.60
N THR A 130 2.75 -2.48 18.87
CA THR A 130 1.91 -1.81 17.89
C THR A 130 2.64 -0.66 17.22
N ASN A 131 3.34 0.16 18.00
CA ASN A 131 4.05 1.30 17.45
C ASN A 131 5.28 0.86 16.65
N TYR A 132 5.89 -0.30 16.91
CA TYR A 132 6.91 -0.85 16.01
C TYR A 132 6.31 -1.28 14.67
N PHE A 133 5.12 -1.88 14.64
CA PHE A 133 4.40 -2.15 13.39
C PHE A 133 4.03 -0.85 12.66
N LEU A 134 3.53 0.17 13.37
CA LEU A 134 3.24 1.49 12.77
C LEU A 134 4.51 2.17 12.22
N ALA A 135 5.65 1.99 12.87
CA ALA A 135 6.93 2.48 12.35
C ALA A 135 7.37 1.71 11.09
N SER A 136 7.17 0.39 11.05
CA SER A 136 7.43 -0.41 9.86
C SER A 136 6.52 -0.02 8.70
N LEU A 137 5.24 0.25 8.98
CA LEU A 137 4.27 0.73 7.98
C LEU A 137 4.68 2.10 7.44
N ALA A 138 5.07 3.04 8.32
CA ALA A 138 5.58 4.33 7.88
C ALA A 138 6.89 4.23 7.07
N CYS A 139 7.72 3.23 7.35
CA CYS A 139 8.93 2.97 6.57
C CYS A 139 8.60 2.48 5.15
N SER A 140 7.71 1.49 5.01
CA SER A 140 7.27 1.01 3.70
C SER A 140 6.53 2.09 2.92
N ASP A 141 5.66 2.86 3.56
CA ASP A 141 4.95 3.99 2.94
C ASP A 141 5.90 5.10 2.45
N PHE A 142 6.91 5.46 3.27
CA PHE A 142 7.93 6.43 2.87
C PHE A 142 8.70 5.97 1.64
N LEU A 143 9.15 4.71 1.63
CA LEU A 143 9.91 4.14 0.51
C LEU A 143 9.04 3.97 -0.74
N LEU A 144 7.77 3.58 -0.59
CA LEU A 144 6.79 3.50 -1.68
C LEU A 144 6.62 4.85 -2.36
N ILE A 145 6.42 5.91 -1.59
CA ILE A 145 6.26 7.27 -2.14
C ILE A 145 7.56 7.76 -2.79
N LEU A 146 8.71 7.51 -2.15
CA LEU A 146 10.01 7.95 -2.64
C LEU A 146 10.38 7.32 -3.99
N VAL A 147 10.00 6.05 -4.22
CA VAL A 147 10.32 5.32 -5.45
C VAL A 147 9.18 5.40 -6.48
N GLY A 148 7.93 5.22 -6.04
CA GLY A 148 6.76 5.12 -6.91
C GLY A 148 6.35 6.45 -7.54
N VAL A 149 6.33 7.54 -6.77
CA VAL A 149 5.91 8.85 -7.32
C VAL A 149 6.85 9.33 -8.45
N PRO A 150 8.20 9.28 -8.30
CA PRO A 150 9.08 9.61 -9.42
C PRO A 150 8.89 8.69 -10.64
N PHE A 151 8.67 7.39 -10.43
CA PHE A 151 8.41 6.44 -11.51
C PHE A 151 7.16 6.80 -12.33
N ASP A 152 6.05 7.07 -11.66
CA ASP A 152 4.80 7.43 -12.35
C ASP A 152 4.88 8.83 -12.97
N LEU A 153 5.58 9.80 -12.35
CA LEU A 153 5.84 11.10 -12.98
C LEU A 153 6.65 10.99 -14.27
N ILE A 154 7.71 10.16 -14.27
CA ILE A 154 8.49 9.88 -15.49
C ILE A 154 7.58 9.23 -16.54
N SER A 155 6.73 8.29 -16.14
CA SER A 155 5.77 7.62 -17.03
C SER A 155 4.75 8.59 -17.66
N ILE A 156 4.29 9.58 -16.88
CA ILE A 156 3.34 10.60 -17.33
C ILE A 156 3.96 11.52 -18.40
N TRP A 157 5.20 11.98 -18.18
CA TRP A 157 5.86 12.94 -19.09
C TRP A 157 6.60 12.28 -20.25
N HIS A 158 7.05 11.04 -20.07
CA HIS A 158 7.81 10.28 -21.05
C HIS A 158 7.18 8.90 -21.33
N PRO A 159 5.90 8.84 -21.76
CA PRO A 159 5.15 7.59 -21.95
C PRO A 159 5.68 6.73 -23.10
N ARG A 160 6.75 7.13 -23.77
CA ARG A 160 7.37 6.41 -24.90
C ARG A 160 8.89 6.41 -24.84
N ARG A 161 9.47 7.04 -23.80
CA ARG A 161 10.92 7.29 -23.67
C ARG A 161 11.32 7.21 -22.19
N HIS A 162 11.12 6.04 -21.59
CA HIS A 162 11.72 5.79 -20.28
C HIS A 162 13.25 5.91 -20.36
N LEU A 163 13.87 6.22 -19.22
CA LEU A 163 15.32 6.28 -19.08
C LEU A 163 15.95 5.01 -19.68
N ASN A 164 16.92 5.18 -20.59
CA ASN A 164 17.66 4.07 -21.21
C ASN A 164 18.69 3.49 -20.21
N ILE A 165 18.19 3.04 -19.05
CA ILE A 165 18.95 2.44 -17.97
C ILE A 165 18.54 0.98 -17.91
N SER A 166 19.52 0.08 -18.06
CA SER A 166 19.30 -1.36 -17.97
C SER A 166 18.64 -1.72 -16.63
N TYR A 167 17.65 -2.61 -16.67
CA TYR A 167 16.87 -3.10 -15.53
C TYR A 167 16.03 -2.07 -14.76
N TYR A 168 15.83 -0.86 -15.30
CA TYR A 168 15.08 0.19 -14.63
C TYR A 168 13.64 -0.23 -14.28
N CYS A 169 12.89 -0.76 -15.25
CA CYS A 169 11.50 -1.16 -15.05
C CYS A 169 11.40 -2.29 -14.00
N GLU A 170 12.31 -3.25 -14.04
CA GLU A 170 12.36 -4.41 -13.18
C GLU A 170 12.62 -4.02 -11.72
N ILE A 171 13.67 -3.23 -11.50
CA ILE A 171 14.10 -2.81 -10.16
C ILE A 171 13.04 -1.91 -9.52
N THR A 172 12.52 -0.94 -10.28
CA THR A 172 11.51 -0.02 -9.77
C THR A 172 10.19 -0.72 -9.49
N SER A 173 9.74 -1.63 -10.37
CA SER A 173 8.51 -2.42 -10.16
C SER A 173 8.67 -3.41 -9.00
N THR A 174 9.86 -4.02 -8.84
CA THR A 174 10.18 -4.86 -7.67
C THR A 174 10.07 -4.05 -6.39
N SER A 175 10.62 -2.83 -6.38
CA SER A 175 10.64 -1.96 -5.20
C SER A 175 9.22 -1.51 -4.81
N ILE A 176 8.42 -1.03 -5.77
CA ILE A 176 7.02 -0.63 -5.56
C ILE A 176 6.21 -1.81 -5.02
N SER A 177 6.38 -3.01 -5.60
CA SER A 177 5.73 -4.24 -5.15
C SER A 177 6.15 -4.60 -3.72
N LEU A 178 7.45 -4.56 -3.42
CA LEU A 178 8.00 -4.88 -2.09
C LEU A 178 7.40 -3.98 -1.01
N PHE A 179 7.39 -2.67 -1.22
CA PHE A 179 6.89 -1.72 -0.23
C PHE A 179 5.37 -1.84 -0.05
N THR A 180 4.65 -2.17 -1.11
CA THR A 180 3.20 -2.44 -1.05
C THR A 180 2.91 -3.73 -0.28
N PHE A 181 3.59 -4.83 -0.61
CA PHE A 181 3.40 -6.13 0.04
C PHE A 181 3.85 -6.12 1.50
N ALA A 182 4.95 -5.44 1.82
CA ALA A 182 5.37 -5.19 3.18
C ALA A 182 4.28 -4.44 3.97
N SER A 183 3.66 -3.41 3.38
CA SER A 183 2.57 -2.66 4.03
C SER A 183 1.36 -3.54 4.34
N ILE A 184 0.93 -4.39 3.39
CA ILE A 184 -0.17 -5.34 3.58
C ILE A 184 0.14 -6.32 4.71
N LEU A 185 1.30 -6.96 4.67
CA LEU A 185 1.70 -7.94 5.68
C LEU A 185 1.90 -7.30 7.06
N VAL A 186 2.36 -6.05 7.13
CA VAL A 186 2.42 -5.27 8.38
C VAL A 186 1.02 -5.00 8.91
N ILE A 187 0.06 -4.62 8.07
CA ILE A 187 -1.35 -4.41 8.47
C ILE A 187 -1.98 -5.72 8.98
N VAL A 188 -1.73 -6.84 8.31
CA VAL A 188 -2.19 -8.17 8.75
C VAL A 188 -1.55 -8.51 10.09
N SER A 189 -0.24 -8.36 10.23
CA SER A 189 0.51 -8.64 11.48
C SER A 189 0.03 -7.77 12.64
N LEU A 190 -0.22 -6.48 12.38
CA LEU A 190 -0.79 -5.55 13.34
C LEU A 190 -2.21 -5.97 13.76
N THR A 191 -3.01 -6.46 12.82
CA THR A 191 -4.36 -6.99 13.10
C THR A 191 -4.29 -8.26 13.95
N VAL A 192 -3.33 -9.15 13.69
CA VAL A 192 -3.07 -10.35 14.50
C VAL A 192 -2.64 -9.97 15.92
N GLU A 193 -1.67 -9.06 16.07
CA GLU A 193 -1.25 -8.55 17.40
C GLU A 193 -2.47 -8.06 18.19
N ARG A 194 -3.31 -7.26 17.53
CA ARG A 194 -4.53 -6.72 18.11
C ARG A 194 -5.56 -7.76 18.48
N PHE A 195 -5.80 -8.72 17.60
CA PHE A 195 -6.72 -9.81 17.85
C PHE A 195 -6.27 -10.64 19.05
N LEU A 196 -5.00 -11.02 19.12
CA LEU A 196 -4.46 -11.82 20.21
C LEU A 196 -4.45 -11.06 21.54
N ALA A 197 -4.05 -9.79 21.54
CA ALA A 197 -4.00 -8.96 22.74
C ALA A 197 -5.37 -8.71 23.40
N ILE A 198 -6.46 -8.67 22.62
CA ILE A 198 -7.81 -8.40 23.13
C ILE A 198 -8.62 -9.68 23.36
N CYS A 199 -8.61 -10.62 22.40
CA CYS A 199 -9.41 -11.83 22.50
C CYS A 199 -8.79 -12.87 23.46
N TYR A 200 -7.47 -12.82 23.69
CA TYR A 200 -6.74 -13.78 24.52
C TYR A 200 -5.77 -13.11 25.52
N PRO A 201 -6.28 -12.28 26.45
CA PRO A 201 -5.47 -11.39 27.29
C PRO A 201 -4.58 -12.11 28.32
N PHE A 202 -4.90 -13.34 28.73
CA PHE A 202 -4.16 -14.10 29.76
C PHE A 202 -3.27 -15.21 29.20
N SER A 203 -3.64 -15.82 28.07
CA SER A 203 -2.91 -16.98 27.51
C SER A 203 -1.69 -16.60 26.67
N LEU A 204 -1.62 -15.36 26.14
CA LEU A 204 -0.62 -14.98 25.13
C LEU A 204 0.05 -13.62 25.34
N ARG A 205 -0.30 -12.85 26.38
CA ARG A 205 0.28 -11.50 26.61
C ARG A 205 1.75 -11.51 27.00
N SER A 206 2.26 -12.65 27.50
CA SER A 206 3.69 -12.88 27.74
C SER A 206 4.45 -13.34 26.48
N ILE A 207 3.76 -13.74 25.42
CA ILE A 207 4.37 -14.33 24.22
C ILE A 207 4.80 -13.25 23.24
N PHE A 208 3.96 -12.23 23.03
CA PHE A 208 4.38 -11.06 22.28
C PHE A 208 5.19 -10.17 23.23
N ASP A 209 6.50 -10.11 23.02
CA ASP A 209 7.40 -9.10 23.58
C ASP A 209 7.93 -8.19 22.44
N LYS A 210 8.83 -7.25 22.75
CA LYS A 210 9.43 -6.37 21.73
C LYS A 210 10.24 -7.16 20.68
N ARG A 211 10.94 -8.22 21.11
CA ARG A 211 11.82 -9.01 20.22
C ARG A 211 10.99 -9.79 19.21
N MET A 212 9.91 -10.41 19.66
CA MET A 212 8.99 -11.09 18.76
C MET A 212 8.41 -10.14 17.72
N ALA A 213 7.98 -8.94 18.10
CA ALA A 213 7.47 -7.96 17.13
C ALA A 213 8.51 -7.57 16.08
N LEU A 214 9.77 -7.36 16.48
CA LEU A 214 10.86 -7.08 15.52
C LEU A 214 11.12 -8.27 14.59
N ASN A 215 11.12 -9.50 15.12
CA ASN A 215 11.29 -10.71 14.30
C ASN A 215 10.15 -10.87 13.28
N VAL A 216 8.90 -10.61 13.67
CA VAL A 216 7.75 -10.62 12.76
C VAL A 216 7.89 -9.55 11.67
N ILE A 217 8.39 -8.37 12.02
CA ILE A 217 8.67 -7.31 11.04
C ILE A 217 9.75 -7.78 10.06
N TYR A 218 10.91 -8.27 10.52
CA TYR A 218 11.95 -8.77 9.62
C TYR A 218 11.44 -9.91 8.71
N GLY A 219 10.69 -10.86 9.26
CA GLY A 219 10.05 -11.92 8.49
C GLY A 219 9.08 -11.40 7.44
N THR A 220 8.31 -10.36 7.77
CA THR A 220 7.38 -9.69 6.84
C THR A 220 8.11 -9.15 5.60
N TRP A 221 9.23 -8.46 5.78
CA TRP A 221 10.01 -7.91 4.66
C TRP A 221 10.59 -9.01 3.77
N ILE A 222 11.08 -10.11 4.37
CA ILE A 222 11.61 -11.27 3.62
C ILE A 222 10.50 -11.96 2.83
N ILE A 223 9.34 -12.21 3.46
CA ILE A 223 8.18 -12.85 2.82
C ILE A 223 7.64 -11.97 1.68
N ALA A 224 7.63 -10.65 1.84
CA ALA A 224 7.22 -9.72 0.80
C ALA A 224 8.17 -9.70 -0.41
N LEU A 225 9.46 -9.95 -0.21
CA LEU A 225 10.48 -9.82 -1.25
C LEU A 225 10.33 -10.86 -2.37
N ILE A 226 10.00 -12.11 -2.03
CA ILE A 226 9.91 -13.21 -3.00
C ILE A 226 8.89 -12.93 -4.12
N PRO A 227 7.60 -12.66 -3.83
CA PRO A 227 6.63 -12.34 -4.87
C PRO A 227 6.93 -11.00 -5.56
N SER A 228 7.61 -10.06 -4.88
CA SER A 228 7.98 -8.77 -5.48
C SER A 228 9.03 -8.90 -6.57
N ILE A 229 10.04 -9.77 -6.37
CA ILE A 229 11.04 -10.08 -7.40
C ILE A 229 10.36 -10.74 -8.60
N TYR A 230 9.50 -11.74 -8.35
CA TYR A 230 8.78 -12.43 -9.41
C TYR A 230 7.99 -11.46 -10.29
N ILE A 231 7.23 -10.54 -9.68
CA ILE A 231 6.45 -9.54 -10.41
C ILE A 231 7.37 -8.58 -11.14
N GLY A 232 8.39 -8.03 -10.47
CA GLY A 232 9.30 -7.08 -11.08
C GLY A 232 10.02 -7.64 -12.30
N MET A 233 10.38 -8.93 -12.30
CA MET A 233 10.98 -9.58 -13.47
C MET A 233 10.08 -9.61 -14.72
N GLN A 234 8.76 -9.52 -14.55
CA GLN A 234 7.80 -9.48 -15.67
C GLN A 234 7.66 -8.08 -16.29
N PHE A 235 8.09 -7.02 -15.60
CA PHE A 235 8.03 -5.65 -16.13
C PHE A 235 9.26 -5.39 -17.00
N LYS A 236 9.04 -5.10 -18.28
CA LYS A 236 10.08 -4.76 -19.26
C LYS A 236 9.75 -3.45 -19.95
N ILE A 237 10.70 -2.97 -20.75
CA ILE A 237 10.39 -1.95 -21.76
C ILE A 237 9.69 -2.67 -22.91
N VAL A 238 8.41 -2.36 -23.11
CA VAL A 238 7.54 -3.05 -24.05
C VAL A 238 6.98 -2.12 -25.11
N SER A 239 6.58 -2.73 -26.23
CA SER A 239 5.71 -2.13 -27.25
C SER A 239 4.54 -3.08 -27.51
N LYS A 240 3.38 -2.53 -27.86
CA LYS A 240 2.22 -3.33 -28.26
C LYS A 240 2.48 -3.99 -29.61
N ASP A 241 2.35 -5.31 -29.67
CA ASP A 241 2.36 -6.06 -30.93
C ASP A 241 1.10 -5.75 -31.75
N PHE A 242 0.98 -6.41 -32.90
CA PHE A 242 -0.17 -6.27 -33.78
C PHE A 242 -1.49 -6.58 -33.06
N CYS A 243 -1.46 -7.58 -32.18
CA CYS A 243 -2.59 -8.06 -31.42
C CYS A 243 -2.84 -7.22 -30.16
N GLY A 244 -2.08 -6.15 -29.95
CA GLY A 244 -2.16 -5.27 -28.79
C GLY A 244 -1.52 -5.83 -27.52
N PHE A 245 -0.84 -6.98 -27.56
CA PHE A 245 -0.13 -7.53 -26.39
C PHE A 245 1.22 -6.85 -26.22
N ASN A 246 1.61 -6.61 -24.97
CA ASN A 246 2.92 -6.08 -24.63
C ASN A 246 4.01 -7.11 -24.93
N ARG A 247 4.92 -6.76 -25.83
CA ARG A 247 6.13 -7.53 -26.15
C ARG A 247 7.37 -6.72 -25.85
N GLU A 248 8.42 -7.40 -25.42
CA GLU A 248 9.72 -6.79 -25.14
C GLU A 248 10.32 -6.17 -26.41
N ILE A 249 10.92 -4.99 -26.29
CA ILE A 249 11.49 -4.29 -27.45
C ILE A 249 12.71 -5.00 -28.03
N GLU A 250 13.54 -5.62 -27.19
CA GLU A 250 14.73 -6.34 -27.65
C GLU A 250 14.37 -7.45 -28.66
N PHE A 251 13.23 -8.11 -28.45
CA PHE A 251 12.66 -9.07 -29.38
C PHE A 251 12.33 -8.44 -30.76
N PHE A 252 11.75 -7.24 -30.79
CA PHE A 252 11.46 -6.56 -32.05
C PHE A 252 12.72 -6.07 -32.75
N THR A 253 13.71 -5.57 -32.00
CA THR A 253 14.98 -5.13 -32.60
C THR A 253 15.74 -6.28 -33.21
N ASP A 254 15.88 -7.40 -32.49
CA ASP A 254 16.68 -8.52 -32.96
C ASP A 254 16.02 -9.21 -34.16
N TYR A 255 14.69 -9.31 -34.16
CA TYR A 255 13.94 -9.80 -35.32
C TYR A 255 14.12 -8.89 -36.55
N ASN A 256 14.00 -7.57 -36.38
CA ASN A 256 14.12 -6.63 -37.49
C ASN A 256 15.57 -6.53 -38.02
N VAL A 257 16.57 -6.59 -37.14
CA VAL A 257 17.99 -6.61 -37.52
C VAL A 257 18.31 -7.90 -38.27
N GLN A 258 17.95 -9.07 -37.74
CA GLN A 258 18.15 -10.35 -38.44
C GLN A 258 17.48 -10.37 -39.81
N ARG A 259 16.28 -9.80 -39.92
CA ARG A 259 15.58 -9.67 -41.21
C ARG A 259 16.34 -8.78 -42.19
N LEU A 260 16.77 -7.59 -41.77
CA LEU A 260 17.49 -6.65 -42.61
C LEU A 260 18.81 -7.25 -43.10
N GLU A 261 19.56 -7.93 -42.23
CA GLU A 261 20.80 -8.61 -42.62
C GLU A 261 20.56 -9.72 -43.65
N ASN A 262 19.46 -10.47 -43.51
CA ASN A 262 19.05 -11.50 -44.44
C ASN A 262 18.57 -10.93 -45.79
N GLU A 263 17.91 -9.77 -45.80
CA GLU A 263 17.42 -9.11 -47.03
C GLU A 263 18.56 -8.43 -47.82
N THR A 264 19.54 -7.85 -47.14
CA THR A 264 20.61 -7.08 -47.78
C THR A 264 21.89 -7.90 -47.99
N ASN A 265 21.94 -9.18 -47.55
CA ASN A 265 23.16 -10.00 -47.50
C ASN A 265 24.36 -9.25 -46.90
N THR A 266 24.09 -8.34 -45.97
CA THR A 266 25.09 -7.47 -45.35
C THR A 266 24.82 -7.45 -43.86
N THR A 267 25.82 -7.87 -43.08
CA THR A 267 25.81 -7.70 -41.63
C THR A 267 25.79 -6.22 -41.30
N LEU A 268 24.80 -5.78 -40.53
CA LEU A 268 24.71 -4.40 -40.08
C LEU A 268 25.78 -4.19 -39.01
N HIS A 269 26.74 -3.31 -39.25
CA HIS A 269 27.72 -2.93 -38.23
C HIS A 269 27.02 -2.33 -37.00
N ASP A 270 27.61 -2.52 -35.81
CA ASP A 270 27.07 -2.08 -34.51
C ASP A 270 26.56 -0.62 -34.48
N ASP A 271 27.18 0.28 -35.26
CA ASP A 271 26.78 1.69 -35.38
C ASP A 271 25.44 1.91 -36.11
N GLY A 272 25.04 1.00 -37.00
CA GLY A 272 23.72 1.02 -37.65
C GLY A 272 22.61 0.46 -36.75
N ILE A 273 22.93 -0.59 -35.99
CA ILE A 273 22.03 -1.23 -35.02
C ILE A 273 21.75 -0.28 -33.84
N SER A 274 22.76 0.43 -33.35
CA SER A 274 22.62 1.40 -32.27
C SER A 274 21.68 2.57 -32.65
N LYS A 275 21.82 3.11 -33.86
CA LYS A 275 20.96 4.17 -34.40
C LYS A 275 19.50 3.74 -34.63
N TYR A 276 19.27 2.45 -34.89
CA TYR A 276 17.94 1.86 -34.96
C TYR A 276 17.34 1.65 -33.56
N ARG A 277 18.14 1.17 -32.59
CA ARG A 277 17.76 1.05 -31.17
C ARG A 277 17.41 2.42 -30.55
N GLU A 278 18.09 3.51 -30.93
CA GLU A 278 17.81 4.87 -30.43
C GLU A 278 16.43 5.43 -30.82
N ASN A 279 15.78 4.88 -31.86
CA ASN A 279 14.50 5.38 -32.37
C ASN A 279 13.29 4.52 -31.97
N ILE A 280 13.48 3.49 -31.14
CA ILE A 280 12.39 2.59 -30.74
C ILE A 280 11.81 3.04 -29.41
N PHE A 281 10.52 3.38 -29.47
CA PHE A 281 9.76 3.94 -28.38
C PHE A 281 9.07 2.83 -27.58
N GLY A 282 9.16 2.88 -26.25
CA GLY A 282 8.59 1.87 -25.36
C GLY A 282 8.14 2.40 -24.00
N THR A 283 7.28 1.63 -23.35
CA THR A 283 6.75 1.86 -22.00
C THR A 283 7.26 0.82 -21.02
N CYS A 284 7.51 1.18 -19.76
CA CYS A 284 7.68 0.18 -18.70
C CYS A 284 6.32 -0.44 -18.39
N ASP A 285 6.09 -1.68 -18.82
CA ASP A 285 4.84 -2.39 -18.51
C ASP A 285 5.03 -3.90 -18.46
N PHE A 286 4.01 -4.60 -17.96
CA PHE A 286 4.02 -6.05 -17.77
C PHE A 286 4.03 -6.79 -19.12
N VAL A 287 4.96 -7.73 -19.27
CA VAL A 287 5.03 -8.66 -20.39
C VAL A 287 4.15 -9.86 -20.09
N ARG A 288 3.08 -10.05 -20.86
CA ARG A 288 2.23 -11.23 -20.73
C ARG A 288 2.92 -12.44 -21.36
N ASN A 289 3.06 -13.51 -20.59
CA ASN A 289 3.60 -14.78 -21.04
C ASN A 289 2.57 -15.90 -20.79
N ASP A 290 1.96 -16.43 -21.85
CA ASP A 290 0.92 -17.46 -21.73
C ASP A 290 1.47 -18.88 -21.53
N ASN A 291 2.79 -19.08 -21.46
CA ASN A 291 3.41 -20.40 -21.29
C ASN A 291 3.17 -21.03 -19.91
N SER A 292 2.78 -20.23 -18.91
CA SER A 292 2.44 -20.75 -17.57
C SER A 292 1.14 -20.14 -17.05
N ILE A 293 0.37 -20.95 -16.29
CA ILE A 293 -0.88 -20.51 -15.65
C ILE A 293 -0.64 -19.33 -14.71
N ILE A 294 0.49 -19.33 -14.00
CA ILE A 294 0.85 -18.27 -13.05
C ILE A 294 1.05 -16.95 -13.79
N ASN A 295 1.82 -16.95 -14.88
CA ASN A 295 2.05 -15.75 -15.69
C ASN A 295 0.73 -15.25 -16.32
N LYS A 296 -0.10 -16.16 -16.83
CA LYS A 296 -1.39 -15.84 -17.44
C LYS A 296 -2.38 -15.15 -16.50
N TYR A 297 -2.47 -15.61 -15.24
CA TYR A 297 -3.42 -15.10 -14.25
C TYR A 297 -2.75 -14.29 -13.13
N THR A 298 -1.62 -13.64 -13.43
CA THR A 298 -0.80 -12.96 -12.41
C THR A 298 -1.61 -11.95 -11.61
N PHE A 299 -2.39 -11.09 -12.28
CA PHE A 299 -3.08 -9.98 -11.61
C PHE A 299 -4.34 -10.42 -10.86
N GLU A 300 -5.01 -11.47 -11.31
CA GLU A 300 -6.11 -12.13 -10.60
C GLU A 300 -5.61 -12.79 -9.32
N ILE A 301 -4.50 -13.54 -9.42
CA ILE A 301 -3.84 -14.14 -8.26
C ILE A 301 -3.41 -13.03 -7.29
N MET A 302 -2.83 -11.94 -7.79
CA MET A 302 -2.47 -10.79 -6.95
C MET A 302 -3.69 -10.19 -6.26
N LEU A 303 -4.77 -9.88 -6.97
CA LEU A 303 -6.01 -9.38 -6.35
C LEU A 303 -6.48 -10.33 -5.22
N VAL A 304 -6.49 -11.63 -5.44
CA VAL A 304 -6.93 -12.58 -4.40
C VAL A 304 -5.99 -12.58 -3.20
N VAL A 305 -4.69 -12.67 -3.43
CA VAL A 305 -3.66 -12.84 -2.39
C VAL A 305 -3.38 -11.54 -1.62
N THR A 306 -3.32 -10.40 -2.30
CA THR A 306 -2.90 -9.12 -1.73
C THR A 306 -4.08 -8.26 -1.28
N PHE A 307 -5.29 -8.58 -1.72
CA PHE A 307 -6.50 -7.82 -1.39
C PHE A 307 -7.59 -8.68 -0.73
N VAL A 308 -8.15 -9.67 -1.44
CA VAL A 308 -9.35 -10.39 -0.99
C VAL A 308 -9.09 -11.16 0.30
N ILE A 309 -8.06 -12.02 0.34
CA ILE A 309 -7.73 -12.84 1.50
C ILE A 309 -7.40 -11.96 2.74
N PRO A 310 -6.49 -10.96 2.63
CA PRO A 310 -6.21 -10.05 3.75
C PRO A 310 -7.45 -9.32 4.26
N VAL A 311 -8.29 -8.76 3.37
CA VAL A 311 -9.48 -8.01 3.77
C VAL A 311 -10.47 -8.91 4.51
N LEU A 312 -10.76 -10.10 4.00
CA LEU A 312 -11.67 -11.05 4.66
C LEU A 312 -11.17 -11.44 6.04
N PHE A 313 -9.87 -11.73 6.16
CA PHE A 313 -9.24 -12.06 7.43
C PHE A 313 -9.31 -10.88 8.42
N ILE A 314 -8.98 -9.67 7.98
CA ILE A 314 -8.99 -8.46 8.80
C ILE A 314 -10.41 -8.14 9.29
N VAL A 315 -11.41 -8.22 8.40
CA VAL A 315 -12.81 -8.02 8.75
C VAL A 315 -13.24 -9.03 9.80
N TYR A 316 -12.92 -10.32 9.60
CA TYR A 316 -13.18 -11.36 10.60
C TYR A 316 -12.55 -11.01 11.97
N CYS A 317 -11.27 -10.66 11.99
CA CYS A 317 -10.57 -10.27 13.22
C CYS A 317 -11.23 -9.08 13.91
N TYR A 318 -11.58 -8.02 13.18
CA TYR A 318 -12.21 -6.84 13.76
C TYR A 318 -13.62 -7.10 14.27
N VAL A 319 -14.42 -7.90 13.57
CA VAL A 319 -15.75 -8.32 14.07
C VAL A 319 -15.62 -9.04 15.41
N ARG A 320 -14.69 -10.01 15.51
CA ARG A 320 -14.44 -10.74 16.76
C ARG A 320 -13.90 -9.85 17.89
N ILE A 321 -13.03 -8.90 17.58
CA ILE A 321 -12.53 -7.91 18.53
C ILE A 321 -13.68 -7.04 19.06
N LEU A 322 -14.54 -6.53 18.18
CA LEU A 322 -15.67 -5.68 18.55
C LEU A 322 -16.69 -6.44 19.41
N GLN A 323 -17.00 -7.69 19.07
CA GLN A 323 -17.85 -8.57 19.88
C GLN A 323 -17.27 -8.77 21.28
N THR A 324 -15.98 -9.08 21.38
CA THR A 324 -15.28 -9.24 22.67
C THR A 324 -15.36 -7.96 23.51
N LEU A 325 -15.12 -6.79 22.89
CA LEU A 325 -15.21 -5.50 23.56
C LEU A 325 -16.64 -5.14 24.01
N SER A 326 -17.66 -5.55 23.25
CA SER A 326 -19.07 -5.35 23.61
C SER A 326 -19.44 -6.23 24.82
N ASN A 327 -19.02 -7.49 24.81
CA ASN A 327 -19.27 -8.43 25.90
C ASN A 327 -18.61 -7.92 27.20
N ILE A 328 -17.34 -7.53 27.15
CA ILE A 328 -16.63 -6.96 28.31
C ILE A 328 -17.33 -5.70 28.84
N SER A 329 -17.84 -4.84 27.95
CA SER A 329 -18.58 -3.63 28.34
C SER A 329 -19.93 -3.94 28.99
N SER A 330 -20.54 -5.08 28.69
CA SER A 330 -21.84 -5.50 29.21
C SER A 330 -21.73 -6.07 30.64
N TYR A 331 -20.58 -6.63 31.02
CA TYR A 331 -20.33 -7.10 32.39
C TYR A 331 -19.96 -5.97 33.36
N HIS A 332 -19.44 -4.84 32.87
CA HIS A 332 -19.05 -3.68 33.67
C HIS A 332 -20.15 -2.61 33.79
N VAL A 333 -21.41 -3.01 33.98
CA VAL A 333 -22.44 -2.07 34.47
C VAL A 333 -22.02 -1.62 35.88
N PRO A 334 -21.93 -0.31 36.16
CA PRO A 334 -21.44 0.17 37.45
C PRO A 334 -22.34 -0.33 38.58
N ILE A 335 -21.73 -1.00 39.56
CA ILE A 335 -22.34 -1.43 40.83
C ILE A 335 -23.00 -0.23 41.57
N SER A 336 -22.62 1.01 41.22
CA SER A 336 -23.24 2.24 41.72
C SER A 336 -24.75 2.37 41.50
N ALA A 337 -25.36 1.64 40.55
CA ALA A 337 -26.81 1.68 40.34
C ALA A 337 -27.60 0.72 41.26
N LYS A 338 -26.93 -0.24 41.91
CA LYS A 338 -27.57 -1.18 42.85
C LYS A 338 -27.38 -0.82 44.32
N THR A 339 -26.36 -0.03 44.67
CA THR A 339 -26.11 0.37 46.06
C THR A 339 -26.86 1.64 46.48
N SER A 340 -27.32 2.46 45.53
CA SER A 340 -28.12 3.67 45.82
C SER A 340 -29.58 3.39 46.22
N ILE A 341 -30.02 2.12 46.14
CA ILE A 341 -31.38 1.71 46.55
C ILE A 341 -31.39 1.25 48.03
N ILE A 342 -30.23 0.97 48.65
CA ILE A 342 -30.17 0.42 50.02
C ILE A 342 -29.94 1.51 51.09
N SER A 343 -29.62 2.76 50.74
CA SER A 343 -29.36 3.80 51.75
C SER A 343 -30.55 4.70 52.12
N ASN A 344 -31.70 4.56 51.45
CA ASN A 344 -32.91 5.35 51.76
C ASN A 344 -34.11 4.43 51.97
N GLY A 345 -34.13 3.75 53.12
CA GLY A 345 -35.27 2.97 53.57
C GLY A 345 -35.35 2.99 55.08
N ASN A 346 -35.99 4.02 55.64
CA ASN A 346 -36.65 3.87 56.93
C ASN A 346 -37.69 2.77 56.77
N PHE A 347 -37.43 1.58 57.30
CA PHE A 347 -38.44 0.54 57.43
C PHE A 347 -38.68 0.27 58.91
N ASN A 348 -39.76 0.88 59.40
CA ASN A 348 -40.53 0.34 60.51
C ASN A 348 -41.03 -1.06 60.13
N GLU A 349 -41.09 -1.94 61.12
CA GLU A 349 -41.69 -3.27 61.04
C GLU A 349 -43.13 -3.22 60.50
N SER A 350 -43.44 -4.10 59.55
CA SER A 350 -44.60 -5.02 59.64
C SER A 350 -44.72 -5.90 58.38
N ASN A 351 -44.82 -7.21 58.63
CA ASN A 351 -45.47 -8.30 57.89
C ASN A 351 -45.38 -8.40 56.34
N GLY A 352 -44.91 -9.57 55.87
CA GLY A 352 -44.61 -9.91 54.47
C GLY A 352 -45.77 -9.89 53.46
N PRO A 353 -45.52 -10.29 52.19
CA PRO A 353 -45.37 -11.72 51.89
C PRO A 353 -44.20 -12.09 50.93
N LYS A 354 -43.94 -13.40 50.89
CA LYS A 354 -42.91 -14.13 50.13
C LYS A 354 -42.98 -13.90 48.62
N PHE A 355 -41.82 -13.80 47.97
CA PHE A 355 -41.67 -14.22 46.57
C PHE A 355 -40.34 -14.96 46.36
N ASN A 356 -40.46 -16.23 45.95
CA ASN A 356 -39.36 -17.10 45.57
C ASN A 356 -38.84 -16.71 44.18
N GLN A 357 -37.53 -16.59 44.02
CA GLN A 357 -36.88 -17.11 42.82
C GLN A 357 -35.42 -17.48 43.07
N SER A 358 -35.20 -18.79 42.95
CA SER A 358 -33.97 -19.53 42.77
C SER A 358 -33.05 -18.92 41.70
N ASN A 359 -31.75 -18.78 42.03
CA ASN A 359 -30.69 -19.41 41.25
C ASN A 359 -29.37 -19.42 42.04
N GLN A 360 -28.87 -20.64 42.23
CA GLN A 360 -27.60 -20.97 42.87
C GLN A 360 -26.41 -20.39 42.10
N VAL A 361 -25.47 -19.78 42.82
CA VAL A 361 -24.07 -19.69 42.35
C VAL A 361 -23.21 -20.45 43.33
N VAL A 362 -22.62 -21.51 42.79
CA VAL A 362 -21.74 -22.49 43.41
C VAL A 362 -20.54 -21.82 44.04
N SER A 363 -20.29 -22.17 45.30
CA SER A 363 -19.08 -21.87 46.05
C SER A 363 -17.91 -22.66 45.48
N ASN A 364 -16.87 -21.98 44.98
CA ASN A 364 -15.55 -22.59 44.83
C ASN A 364 -14.56 -21.94 45.80
N LYS A 365 -14.28 -22.66 46.88
CA LYS A 365 -13.09 -22.50 47.71
C LYS A 365 -11.91 -23.11 46.94
N ASN A 366 -10.83 -22.35 46.76
CA ASN A 366 -9.46 -22.79 47.09
C ASN A 366 -8.49 -21.60 47.03
N LEU A 367 -7.61 -21.60 48.04
CA LEU A 367 -6.70 -20.57 48.50
C LEU A 367 -5.61 -20.19 47.47
N ASP A 368 -5.14 -18.94 47.56
CA ASP A 368 -3.71 -18.69 47.83
C ASP A 368 -3.57 -17.59 48.88
N GLN A 369 -2.86 -17.93 49.96
CA GLN A 369 -2.65 -17.13 51.15
C GLN A 369 -1.54 -16.09 50.94
N ILE A 370 -1.78 -14.84 51.33
CA ILE A 370 -0.71 -13.88 51.65
C ILE A 370 -0.78 -13.66 53.16
N PRO A 371 0.28 -13.97 53.94
CA PRO A 371 0.23 -13.83 55.39
C PRO A 371 0.46 -12.36 55.77
N ILE A 372 -0.49 -11.76 56.51
CA ILE A 372 -0.26 -10.53 57.26
C ILE A 372 -0.11 -10.90 58.73
N ASN A 373 1.09 -10.69 59.23
CA ASN A 373 1.53 -10.98 60.59
C ASN A 373 0.74 -10.12 61.60
N ASN A 374 0.01 -10.76 62.51
CA ASN A 374 -0.72 -10.11 63.60
C ASN A 374 0.18 -10.00 64.83
N GLY A 375 0.55 -8.78 65.21
CA GLY A 375 1.43 -8.57 66.36
C GLY A 375 1.40 -7.16 66.94
N ARG A 376 0.24 -6.67 67.38
CA ARG A 376 0.11 -5.87 68.63
C ARG A 376 -1.36 -5.56 68.92
N LYS A 377 -1.88 -6.13 70.02
CA LYS A 377 -3.05 -5.58 70.72
C LYS A 377 -2.67 -4.18 71.22
N ASN A 378 -3.52 -3.19 70.95
CA ASN A 378 -3.81 -2.09 71.87
C ASN A 378 -5.11 -1.39 71.44
N ILE A 379 -6.10 -1.51 72.32
CA ILE A 379 -7.25 -0.64 72.60
C ILE A 379 -7.37 0.57 71.66
N MET A 380 -8.38 0.58 70.80
CA MET A 380 -9.02 1.82 70.34
C MET A 380 -10.48 1.59 69.95
N THR A 381 -11.23 2.65 70.15
CA THR A 381 -12.68 2.82 70.18
C THR A 381 -13.42 2.38 68.92
N GLN A 382 -14.70 2.06 69.13
CA GLN A 382 -15.74 1.76 68.15
C GLN A 382 -15.90 2.91 67.12
N LYS A 383 -15.02 3.02 66.11
CA LYS A 383 -15.16 3.98 64.99
C LYS A 383 -14.57 3.52 63.65
N ASP A 384 -14.02 2.30 63.56
CA ASP A 384 -13.23 1.89 62.39
C ASP A 384 -13.99 1.11 61.30
N SER A 385 -15.22 0.67 61.55
CA SER A 385 -15.99 -0.10 60.54
C SER A 385 -16.39 0.73 59.31
N THR A 386 -16.59 2.03 59.45
CA THR A 386 -16.91 2.94 58.33
C THR A 386 -15.67 3.35 57.53
N VAL A 387 -14.50 3.44 58.16
CA VAL A 387 -13.25 3.85 57.50
C VAL A 387 -12.69 2.73 56.61
N THR A 388 -12.78 1.47 57.05
CA THR A 388 -12.32 0.31 56.26
C THR A 388 -13.23 0.05 55.04
N VAL A 389 -14.55 0.21 55.19
CA VAL A 389 -15.49 0.10 54.06
C VAL A 389 -15.29 1.23 53.05
N SER A 390 -15.04 2.45 53.53
CA SER A 390 -14.78 3.60 52.65
C SER A 390 -13.49 3.43 51.84
N THR A 391 -12.42 2.93 52.46
CA THR A 391 -11.14 2.66 51.77
C THR A 391 -11.22 1.50 50.80
N GLN A 392 -11.93 0.40 51.13
CA GLN A 392 -12.19 -0.69 50.19
C GLN A 392 -13.07 -0.25 49.01
N LEU A 393 -14.12 0.53 49.26
CA LEU A 393 -15.01 1.07 48.23
C LEU A 393 -14.27 2.04 47.30
N LEU A 394 -13.41 2.92 47.84
CA LEU A 394 -12.53 3.80 47.06
C LEU A 394 -11.51 3.01 46.22
N THR A 395 -11.01 1.89 46.75
CA THR A 395 -10.07 1.02 46.03
C THR A 395 -10.78 0.27 44.89
N ILE A 396 -12.03 -0.17 45.10
CA ILE A 396 -12.87 -0.80 44.07
C ILE A 396 -13.28 0.22 43.00
N HIS A 397 -13.69 1.44 43.37
CA HIS A 397 -14.01 2.52 42.42
C HIS A 397 -12.78 2.91 41.59
N SER A 398 -11.63 3.16 42.23
CA SER A 398 -10.39 3.51 41.52
C SER A 398 -9.88 2.37 40.61
N GLY A 399 -10.08 1.11 41.00
CA GLY A 399 -9.81 -0.06 40.16
C GLY A 399 -10.75 -0.12 38.94
N THR A 400 -12.05 0.09 39.15
CA THR A 400 -13.08 0.07 38.09
C THR A 400 -12.88 1.21 37.09
N ASP A 401 -12.54 2.42 37.57
CA ASP A 401 -12.25 3.58 36.72
C ASP A 401 -10.98 3.39 35.88
N ARG A 402 -9.94 2.77 36.46
CA ARG A 402 -8.71 2.38 35.72
C ARG A 402 -9.00 1.34 34.64
N ILE A 403 -9.86 0.36 34.91
CA ILE A 403 -10.27 -0.65 33.92
C ILE A 403 -11.08 0.01 32.79
N LEU A 404 -12.07 0.85 33.12
CA LEU A 404 -12.93 1.52 32.14
C LEU A 404 -12.15 2.50 31.25
N SER A 405 -11.21 3.25 31.84
CA SER A 405 -10.33 4.16 31.09
C SER A 405 -9.35 3.42 30.17
N ASN A 406 -8.78 2.29 30.61
CA ASN A 406 -7.97 1.42 29.76
C ASN A 406 -8.78 0.85 28.58
N GLN A 407 -10.03 0.41 28.81
CA GLN A 407 -10.93 -0.06 27.75
C GLN A 407 -11.29 1.04 26.74
N ARG A 408 -11.58 2.26 27.23
CA ARG A 408 -11.82 3.42 26.35
C ARG A 408 -10.59 3.73 25.50
N ALA A 409 -9.40 3.73 26.08
CA ALA A 409 -8.15 3.94 25.35
C ALA A 409 -7.91 2.86 24.28
N GLN A 410 -8.19 1.59 24.59
CA GLN A 410 -8.11 0.50 23.62
C GLN A 410 -9.09 0.67 22.46
N LYS A 411 -10.35 1.05 22.73
CA LYS A 411 -11.35 1.34 21.69
C LYS A 411 -10.91 2.46 20.74
N VAL A 412 -10.29 3.53 21.26
CA VAL A 412 -9.76 4.63 20.43
C VAL A 412 -8.63 4.15 19.51
N VAL A 413 -7.68 3.39 20.05
CA VAL A 413 -6.59 2.83 19.24
C VAL A 413 -7.12 1.86 18.18
N MET A 414 -8.11 1.02 18.51
CA MET A 414 -8.73 0.14 17.52
C MET A 414 -9.45 0.90 16.42
N LYS A 415 -10.21 1.95 16.77
CA LYS A 415 -10.83 2.82 15.75
C LYS A 415 -9.79 3.42 14.82
N MET A 416 -8.66 3.89 15.36
CA MET A 416 -7.55 4.39 14.54
C MET A 416 -7.05 3.32 13.56
N LEU A 417 -6.81 2.09 14.03
CA LEU A 417 -6.30 1.00 13.20
C LEU A 417 -7.30 0.58 12.12
N ILE A 418 -8.59 0.47 12.47
CA ILE A 418 -9.66 0.20 11.50
C ILE A 418 -9.69 1.29 10.41
N THR A 419 -9.59 2.56 10.80
CA THR A 419 -9.58 3.68 9.83
C THR A 419 -8.38 3.59 8.89
N VAL A 420 -7.17 3.37 9.42
CA VAL A 420 -5.94 3.22 8.61
C VAL A 420 -6.07 2.08 7.62
N THR A 421 -6.53 0.92 8.09
CA THR A 421 -6.70 -0.27 7.25
C THR A 421 -7.79 -0.09 6.20
N ALA A 422 -8.92 0.53 6.55
CA ALA A 422 -10.00 0.80 5.60
C ALA A 422 -9.53 1.77 4.51
N VAL A 423 -8.86 2.86 4.87
CA VAL A 423 -8.30 3.82 3.90
C VAL A 423 -7.30 3.14 2.96
N PHE A 424 -6.41 2.30 3.48
CA PHE A 424 -5.46 1.54 2.66
C PHE A 424 -6.17 0.71 1.58
N PHE A 425 -7.10 -0.18 1.96
CA PHE A 425 -7.74 -1.06 0.99
C PHE A 425 -8.74 -0.32 0.07
N LEU A 426 -9.46 0.70 0.56
CA LEU A 426 -10.35 1.50 -0.30
C LEU A 426 -9.57 2.24 -1.40
N CYS A 427 -8.38 2.76 -1.08
CA CYS A 427 -7.52 3.43 -2.03
C CYS A 427 -6.74 2.46 -2.94
N TYR A 428 -6.51 1.22 -2.49
CA TYR A 428 -5.77 0.21 -3.26
C TYR A 428 -6.65 -0.59 -4.22
N LEU A 429 -7.95 -0.75 -3.92
CA LEU A 429 -8.89 -1.46 -4.78
C LEU A 429 -8.93 -0.94 -6.24
N PRO A 430 -8.98 0.39 -6.50
CA PRO A 430 -8.98 0.91 -7.86
C PRO A 430 -7.76 0.49 -8.68
N TYR A 431 -6.59 0.35 -8.06
CA TYR A 431 -5.37 -0.12 -8.74
C TYR A 431 -5.53 -1.56 -9.24
N HIS A 432 -6.09 -2.46 -8.41
CA HIS A 432 -6.35 -3.83 -8.86
C HIS A 432 -7.40 -3.91 -9.96
N ILE A 433 -8.47 -3.10 -9.86
CA ILE A 433 -9.51 -3.07 -10.88
C ILE A 433 -8.93 -2.58 -12.21
N GLU A 434 -8.12 -1.53 -12.19
CA GLU A 434 -7.45 -0.99 -13.39
C GLU A 434 -6.58 -2.06 -14.07
N ARG A 435 -5.74 -2.79 -13.32
CA ARG A 435 -4.92 -3.86 -13.90
C ARG A 435 -5.73 -4.97 -14.57
N LEU A 436 -6.89 -5.33 -14.01
CA LEU A 436 -7.80 -6.29 -14.65
C LEU A 436 -8.44 -5.72 -15.92
N ILE A 437 -8.84 -4.45 -15.91
CA ILE A 437 -9.39 -3.77 -17.08
C ILE A 437 -8.36 -3.73 -18.22
N VAL A 438 -7.10 -3.40 -17.94
CA VAL A 438 -6.06 -3.33 -18.97
C VAL A 438 -5.80 -4.69 -19.63
N ILE A 439 -5.91 -5.79 -18.88
CA ILE A 439 -5.60 -7.13 -19.38
C ILE A 439 -6.77 -7.78 -20.11
N HIS A 440 -7.99 -7.58 -19.62
CA HIS A 440 -9.19 -8.24 -20.17
C HIS A 440 -10.04 -7.32 -21.04
N GLY A 441 -9.93 -6.00 -20.88
CA GLY A 441 -10.78 -5.01 -21.53
C GLY A 441 -10.11 -4.28 -22.70
N LYS A 442 -9.30 -4.98 -23.51
CA LYS A 442 -8.61 -4.40 -24.68
C LYS A 442 -9.55 -3.60 -25.57
N ASP A 443 -10.68 -4.19 -25.94
CA ASP A 443 -11.70 -3.58 -26.82
C ASP A 443 -12.29 -2.27 -26.26
N PHE A 444 -12.31 -2.12 -24.93
CA PHE A 444 -12.81 -0.91 -24.26
C PHE A 444 -11.74 0.18 -24.10
N CYS A 445 -10.46 -0.21 -24.15
CA CYS A 445 -9.34 0.67 -23.82
C CYS A 445 -8.52 1.14 -25.01
N ASP A 446 -8.77 0.64 -26.22
CA ASP A 446 -8.05 1.11 -27.39
C ASP A 446 -8.44 2.56 -27.75
N ASN A 447 -7.43 3.43 -27.76
CA ASN A 447 -7.47 4.87 -28.03
C ASN A 447 -8.32 5.74 -27.09
N SER A 448 -8.91 5.19 -26.03
CA SER A 448 -9.68 5.96 -25.05
C SER A 448 -8.79 6.81 -24.14
N ILE A 449 -9.12 8.10 -24.01
CA ILE A 449 -8.49 8.98 -23.01
C ILE A 449 -8.71 8.48 -21.58
N TRP A 450 -9.85 7.82 -21.33
CA TRP A 450 -10.20 7.32 -20.01
C TRP A 450 -9.25 6.23 -19.52
N CYS A 451 -8.86 5.28 -20.38
CA CYS A 451 -7.89 4.25 -20.00
C CYS A 451 -6.48 4.81 -19.81
N ARG A 452 -6.10 5.85 -20.58
CA ARG A 452 -4.83 6.57 -20.36
C ARG A 452 -4.78 7.32 -19.03
N LEU A 453 -5.92 7.81 -18.54
CA LEU A 453 -6.02 8.48 -17.24
C LEU A 453 -6.24 7.51 -16.07
N LEU A 454 -6.77 6.31 -16.34
CA LEU A 454 -7.06 5.33 -15.31
C LEU A 454 -5.79 4.92 -14.56
N TYR A 455 -4.72 4.56 -15.28
CA TYR A 455 -3.43 4.18 -14.70
C TYR A 455 -2.85 5.22 -13.71
N PRO A 456 -2.64 6.50 -14.09
CA PRO A 456 -2.08 7.47 -13.15
C PRO A 456 -3.05 7.84 -12.03
N ILE A 457 -4.37 7.80 -12.24
CA ILE A 457 -5.35 8.12 -11.18
C ILE A 457 -5.39 7.01 -10.14
N THR A 458 -5.42 5.74 -10.54
CA THR A 458 -5.46 4.62 -9.59
C THR A 458 -4.13 4.45 -8.86
N GLY A 459 -3.00 4.67 -9.55
CA GLY A 459 -1.68 4.77 -8.91
C GLY A 459 -1.60 5.92 -7.90
N LEU A 460 -2.16 7.09 -8.23
CA LEU A 460 -2.23 8.21 -7.29
C LEU A 460 -3.00 7.86 -6.00
N LEU A 461 -4.14 7.17 -6.11
CA LEU A 461 -4.91 6.75 -4.93
C LEU A 461 -4.09 5.86 -3.99
N GLN A 462 -3.26 4.97 -4.55
CA GLN A 462 -2.35 4.15 -3.75
C GLN A 462 -1.40 5.02 -2.92
N TYR A 463 -0.78 6.06 -3.49
CA TYR A 463 0.10 6.98 -2.74
C TYR A 463 -0.65 7.86 -1.75
N VAL A 464 -1.88 8.28 -2.07
CA VAL A 464 -2.74 9.03 -1.14
C VAL A 464 -2.99 8.22 0.12
N SER A 465 -3.18 6.91 0.03
CA SER A 465 -3.35 6.04 1.20
C SER A 465 -2.16 6.12 2.16
N ALA A 466 -0.93 6.06 1.63
CA ALA A 466 0.31 6.19 2.38
C ALA A 466 0.51 7.60 2.95
N MET A 467 0.09 8.65 2.24
CA MET A 467 0.14 10.04 2.69
C MET A 467 -0.81 10.30 3.87
N LEU A 468 -1.98 9.66 3.90
CA LEU A 468 -3.01 9.92 4.91
C LEU A 468 -2.68 9.32 6.30
N ASN A 469 -1.84 8.29 6.37
CA ASN A 469 -1.51 7.58 7.61
C ASN A 469 -1.03 8.50 8.75
N PRO A 470 -0.02 9.38 8.56
CA PRO A 470 0.41 10.36 9.56
C PRO A 470 -0.72 11.30 10.06
N PHE A 471 -1.66 11.68 9.20
CA PHE A 471 -2.80 12.52 9.59
C PHE A 471 -3.76 11.74 10.48
N ILE A 472 -4.08 10.50 10.11
CA ILE A 472 -4.94 9.63 10.91
C ILE A 472 -4.35 9.41 12.30
N TYR A 473 -3.03 9.16 12.41
CA TYR A 473 -2.36 9.02 13.70
C TYR A 473 -2.47 10.29 14.56
N ASN A 474 -2.23 11.47 13.98
CA ASN A 474 -2.29 12.73 14.73
C ASN A 474 -3.72 13.11 15.15
N LEU A 475 -4.71 12.79 14.33
CA LEU A 475 -6.13 13.03 14.61
C LEU A 475 -6.65 12.08 15.71
N MET A 476 -6.32 10.79 15.63
CA MET A 476 -6.94 9.76 16.47
C MET A 476 -6.08 9.30 17.66
N SER A 477 -4.77 9.60 17.70
CA SER A 477 -3.89 9.22 18.81
C SER A 477 -3.30 10.43 19.55
N VAL A 478 -3.79 10.62 20.78
CA VAL A 478 -3.29 11.64 21.73
C VAL A 478 -1.79 11.45 22.00
N ARG A 479 -1.33 10.20 22.09
CA ARG A 479 0.08 9.90 22.38
C ARG A 479 0.99 10.32 21.22
N PHE A 480 0.58 10.05 19.98
CA PHE A 480 1.31 10.51 18.79
C PHE A 480 1.33 12.04 18.71
N ARG A 481 0.18 12.70 18.94
CA ARG A 481 0.09 14.17 18.94
C ARG A 481 1.04 14.82 19.94
N ASN A 482 1.17 14.24 21.14
CA ASN A 482 2.10 14.75 22.16
C ASN A 482 3.58 14.53 21.77
N GLY A 483 3.91 13.36 21.21
CA GLY A 483 5.23 13.09 20.67
C GLY A 483 5.61 14.03 19.53
N PHE A 484 4.69 14.25 18.60
CA PHE A 484 4.82 15.21 17.49
C PHE A 484 5.07 16.63 17.99
N ARG A 485 4.24 17.13 18.92
CA ARG A 485 4.43 18.45 19.55
C ARG A 485 5.81 18.58 20.21
N THR A 486 6.30 17.51 20.82
CA THR A 486 7.63 17.51 21.45
C THR A 486 8.75 17.63 20.42
N ILE A 487 8.67 16.89 19.31
CA ILE A 487 9.65 16.97 18.22
C ILE A 487 9.63 18.34 17.56
N VAL A 488 8.44 18.85 17.20
CA VAL A 488 8.27 20.18 16.61
C VAL A 488 8.83 21.25 17.55
N ARG A 489 8.50 21.20 18.85
CA ARG A 489 9.07 22.14 19.84
C ARG A 489 10.59 22.05 19.93
N ASN A 490 11.18 20.85 19.82
CA ASN A 490 12.63 20.70 19.85
C ASN A 490 13.31 21.21 18.57
N ILE A 491 12.66 21.07 17.41
CA ILE A 491 13.16 21.57 16.12
C ILE A 491 13.07 23.10 16.09
N PHE A 492 11.88 23.67 16.33
CA PHE A 492 11.64 25.11 16.26
C PHE A 492 12.12 25.88 17.52
N GLY A 493 12.17 25.23 18.68
CA GLY A 493 12.72 25.80 19.92
C GLY A 493 14.24 25.95 19.87
N ARG A 494 14.95 25.09 19.14
CA ARG A 494 16.39 25.23 18.86
C ARG A 494 16.71 26.41 17.93
N VAL A 495 15.77 26.81 17.07
CA VAL A 495 15.93 27.99 16.20
C VAL A 495 15.93 29.28 17.03
N LYS A 496 15.09 29.37 18.08
CA LYS A 496 15.10 30.50 19.03
C LYS A 496 16.28 30.49 20.00
N GLY A 497 16.85 29.32 20.32
CA GLY A 497 17.98 29.18 21.25
C GLY A 497 19.37 29.53 20.70
N LYS A 498 19.51 29.83 19.39
CA LYS A 498 20.79 30.24 18.79
C LYS A 498 21.04 31.77 18.79
N GLN A 499 20.06 32.60 19.18
CA GLN A 499 20.23 34.06 19.27
C GLN A 499 20.54 34.62 20.67
N PHE A 500 20.62 33.77 21.71
CA PHE A 500 21.00 34.20 23.06
C PHE A 500 22.13 33.32 23.64
N LYS A 501 23.32 33.35 23.02
CA LYS A 501 24.58 33.19 23.77
C LYS A 501 25.09 34.58 24.13
N LYS A 502 24.52 35.17 25.17
CA LYS A 502 25.10 36.35 25.82
C LYS A 502 26.40 35.88 26.47
N LYS A 503 27.54 36.40 26.01
CA LYS A 503 28.80 36.36 26.76
C LYS A 503 28.51 36.95 28.14
N SER A 504 28.55 36.14 29.20
CA SER A 504 28.75 36.66 30.54
C SER A 504 30.25 36.75 30.73
N CYS A 505 30.77 37.98 30.69
CA CYS A 505 32.11 38.28 31.14
C CYS A 505 32.23 37.90 32.62
N THR A 506 33.36 37.29 32.94
CA THR A 506 33.90 37.05 34.27
C THR A 506 33.97 38.33 35.10
N GLY A 507 33.57 38.24 36.36
CA GLY A 507 33.64 39.33 37.33
C GLY A 507 33.47 38.81 38.76
N ASP A 508 34.29 37.81 39.13
CA ASP A 508 34.47 37.36 40.52
C ASP A 508 35.95 37.52 40.91
N GLU A 509 36.40 38.77 40.92
CA GLU A 509 37.52 39.23 41.75
C GLU A 509 37.04 40.50 42.45
N LEU A 510 36.54 40.34 43.68
CA LEU A 510 36.58 41.30 44.80
C LEU A 510 35.45 40.98 45.79
N LYS A 511 35.69 39.99 46.68
CA LYS A 511 35.31 39.96 48.11
C LYS A 511 35.48 38.54 48.68
N GLY A 512 36.73 38.14 48.83
CA GLY A 512 37.10 36.90 49.52
C GLY A 512 38.48 36.96 50.21
N GLN A 513 39.13 38.13 50.24
CA GLN A 513 40.40 38.35 50.94
C GLN A 513 40.13 39.09 52.27
N LYS A 514 39.23 38.54 53.08
CA LYS A 514 39.06 38.90 54.50
C LYS A 514 38.59 37.66 55.27
N ARG A 515 39.51 36.73 55.53
CA ARG A 515 39.51 35.79 56.68
C ARG A 515 40.78 34.92 56.65
N LYS A 516 41.93 35.55 56.92
CA LYS A 516 43.10 34.93 57.56
C LYS A 516 43.60 35.90 58.64
N LYS A 517 42.94 35.81 59.80
CA LYS A 517 43.39 36.23 61.13
C LYS A 517 42.22 35.97 62.08
N LEU A 518 42.20 34.80 62.71
CA LEU A 518 42.08 34.59 64.15
C LEU A 518 41.95 33.08 64.40
N ASP A 519 42.93 32.60 65.16
CA ASP A 519 42.84 31.57 66.19
C ASP A 519 42.92 30.06 65.84
N ILE A 520 44.06 29.53 66.27
CA ILE A 520 44.49 28.16 66.64
C ILE A 520 44.95 27.26 65.49
#